data_AF-A0A7X7LLV0-F1
#
_entry.id   AF-A0A7X7LLV0-F1
#
_cell.length_a   1.000
_cell.length_b   1.000
_cell.length_c   1.000
_cell.angle_alpha   90.00
_cell.angle_beta   90.00
_cell.angle_gamma   90.00
#
_symmetry.space_group_name_H-M   'P 1'
#
loop_
_entity.id
_entity.type
_entity.pdbx_description
1 polymer ?
#
loop_
_entity_poly.entity_id
_entity_poly.type
_entity_poly.pdbx_seq_one_letter_code
_entity_poly.pdbx_strand_id
1 'polypeptide(L)' 'NEAMLINPLPGGGNKKIKILYSTQVATAPPTFVLFANRPDDVHFSYLRYLENALRKNFGFEGTPIRLIVRQNESRE' A
#
# COMPACT_ATOMS: atom_id res chain seq x y z
N ASN A 1 -5.58 2.76 9.48
CA ASN A 1 -6.09 4.05 8.95
C ASN A 1 -5.10 5.20 9.07
N GLU A 2 -4.05 5.13 9.91
CA GLU A 2 -3.20 6.30 10.20
C GLU A 2 -2.16 6.66 9.11
N ALA A 3 -1.66 5.69 8.34
CA ALA A 3 -0.59 5.93 7.36
C ALA A 3 -0.98 6.84 6.17
N MET A 4 -2.28 6.88 5.79
CA MET A 4 -2.77 7.74 4.70
C MET A 4 -2.88 9.22 5.09
N LEU A 5 -2.96 9.50 6.39
CA LEU A 5 -3.12 10.87 6.91
C LEU A 5 -1.77 11.61 6.98
N ILE A 6 -0.66 10.87 7.11
CA ILE A 6 0.69 11.43 7.29
C ILE A 6 1.37 11.74 5.96
N ASN A 7 1.08 10.96 4.91
CA ASN A 7 1.59 11.22 3.57
C ASN A 7 0.49 10.94 2.53
N PRO A 8 -0.25 11.98 2.08
CA PRO A 8 -1.20 11.80 1.00
C PRO A 8 -0.45 11.40 -0.29
N LEU A 9 -1.02 10.45 -1.04
CA LEU A 9 -0.52 10.11 -2.38
C LEU A 9 -0.41 11.40 -3.20
N PRO A 10 0.72 11.66 -3.90
CA PRO A 10 0.83 12.82 -4.77
C PRO A 10 -0.24 12.72 -5.85
N GLY A 11 -1.23 13.61 -5.77
CA GLY A 11 -2.36 13.68 -6.70
C GLY A 11 -2.45 15.09 -7.26
N GLY A 12 -1.69 15.37 -8.32
CA GLY A 12 -1.88 16.59 -9.11
C GLY A 12 -3.09 16.42 -10.05
N GLY A 13 -4.15 17.20 -9.83
CA GLY A 13 -5.32 17.28 -10.72
C GLY A 13 -6.42 16.22 -10.52
N ASN A 14 -7.30 16.06 -11.51
CA ASN A 14 -8.51 15.21 -11.51
C ASN A 14 -8.28 13.68 -11.30
N LYS A 15 -7.05 13.24 -11.03
CA LYS A 15 -6.67 11.82 -10.91
C LYS A 15 -6.12 11.53 -9.51
N LYS A 16 -6.98 11.57 -8.50
CA LYS A 16 -6.61 11.23 -7.12
C LYS A 16 -6.43 9.72 -6.97
N ILE A 17 -5.21 9.28 -6.64
CA ILE A 17 -4.93 7.89 -6.28
C ILE A 17 -5.46 7.66 -4.86
N LYS A 18 -6.21 6.57 -4.68
CA LYS A 18 -6.74 6.13 -3.39
C LYS A 18 -6.44 4.65 -3.22
N ILE A 19 -5.72 4.32 -2.16
CA ILE A 19 -5.75 2.95 -1.63
C ILE A 19 -7.07 2.83 -0.85
N LEU A 20 -7.82 1.77 -1.10
CA LEU A 20 -9.14 1.55 -0.52
C LEU A 20 -9.02 0.75 0.76
N TYR A 21 -8.29 -0.36 0.69
CA TYR A 21 -8.01 -1.24 1.80
C TYR A 21 -6.75 -2.06 1.52
N SER A 22 -6.24 -2.73 2.55
CA SER A 22 -5.10 -3.63 2.47
C SER A 22 -5.37 -4.89 3.27
N THR A 23 -4.91 -6.04 2.77
CA THR A 23 -5.02 -7.32 3.48
C THR A 23 -3.71 -8.08 3.46
N GLN A 24 -3.43 -8.85 4.52
CA GLN A 24 -2.30 -9.77 4.58
C GLN A 24 -2.70 -11.11 3.96
N VAL A 25 -1.96 -11.56 2.95
CA VAL A 25 -2.24 -12.82 2.23
C VAL A 25 -1.23 -13.92 2.53
N ALA A 26 -0.07 -13.59 3.09
CA ALA A 26 0.93 -14.56 3.53
C ALA A 26 1.72 -14.05 4.74
N THR A 27 2.27 -14.98 5.52
CA THR A 27 2.96 -14.69 6.80
C THR A 27 4.49 -14.87 6.73
N ALA A 28 5.01 -15.79 5.91
CA ALA A 28 6.44 -16.06 5.78
C ALA A 28 6.88 -16.17 4.30
N PRO A 29 7.23 -15.06 3.62
CA PRO A 29 7.36 -13.69 4.14
C PRO A 29 6.02 -12.94 4.27
N PRO A 30 5.91 -11.95 5.19
CA PRO A 30 4.73 -11.08 5.30
C PRO A 30 4.42 -10.43 3.95
N THR A 31 3.26 -10.78 3.38
CA THR A 31 2.83 -10.29 2.08
C THR A 31 1.49 -9.59 2.22
N PHE A 32 1.45 -8.32 1.82
CA PHE A 32 0.25 -7.49 1.86
C PHE A 32 -0.19 -7.16 0.43
N VAL A 33 -1.49 -7.26 0.19
CA VAL A 33 -2.14 -6.78 -1.03
C VAL A 33 -2.82 -5.45 -0.72
N LEU A 34 -2.45 -4.41 -1.47
CA LEU A 34 -3.02 -3.08 -1.42
C LEU A 34 -4.01 -2.96 -2.59
N PHE A 35 -5.28 -2.73 -2.28
CA PHE A 35 -6.30 -2.49 -3.30
C PHE A 35 -6.40 -0.99 -3.56
N ALA A 36 -6.12 -0.57 -4.79
CA ALA A 36 -6.16 0.82 -5.21
C ALA A 36 -7.14 1.04 -6.36
N ASN A 37 -7.66 2.27 -6.47
CA ASN A 37 -8.49 2.65 -7.62
C ASN A 37 -7.68 2.72 -8.94
N ARG A 38 -6.38 3.00 -8.85
CA ARG A 38 -5.45 3.18 -9.97
C ARG A 38 -4.09 2.57 -9.58
N PRO A 39 -3.94 1.24 -9.64
CA PRO A 39 -2.74 0.56 -9.14
C PRO A 39 -1.49 0.93 -9.92
N ASP A 40 -1.60 1.12 -11.24
CA ASP A 40 -0.47 1.46 -12.12
C ASP A 40 0.12 2.85 -11.85
N ASP A 41 -0.67 3.74 -11.27
CA ASP A 41 -0.23 5.09 -10.91
C ASP A 41 0.45 5.15 -9.53
N VAL A 42 0.46 4.04 -8.77
CA VAL A 42 1.10 3.99 -7.45
C VAL A 42 2.62 3.89 -7.63
N HIS A 43 3.29 5.04 -7.46
CA HIS A 43 4.73 5.12 -7.60
C HIS A 43 5.47 4.29 -6.52
N PHE A 44 6.61 3.69 -6.89
CA PHE A 44 7.39 2.82 -6.02
C PHE A 44 7.86 3.50 -4.72
N SER A 45 8.08 4.83 -4.75
CA SER A 45 8.47 5.59 -3.55
C SER A 45 7.39 5.57 -2.48
N TYR A 46 6.12 5.58 -2.87
CA TYR A 46 5.00 5.46 -1.94
C TYR A 46 4.91 4.05 -1.37
N LEU A 47 5.19 3.02 -2.18
CA LEU A 47 5.27 1.64 -1.70
C LEU A 47 6.38 1.47 -0.66
N ARG A 48 7.57 2.04 -0.89
CA ARG A 48 8.65 2.05 0.10
C ARG A 48 8.27 2.77 1.39
N TYR A 49 7.56 3.89 1.27
CA TYR A 49 7.04 4.61 2.44
C TYR A 49 6.09 3.71 3.27
N LEU A 50 5.15 3.02 2.62
CA LEU A 50 4.24 2.09 3.29
C LEU A 50 4.97 0.91 3.90
N GLU A 51 5.96 0.35 3.20
CA GLU A 51 6.80 -0.74 3.72
C GLU A 51 7.51 -0.32 5.02
N ASN A 52 8.14 0.86 5.01
CA ASN A 52 8.82 1.39 6.18
C ASN A 52 7.85 1.69 7.33
N ALA A 53 6.64 2.18 7.02
CA ALA A 53 5.60 2.40 8.02
C ALA A 53 5.13 1.08 8.65
N LEU A 54 4.94 0.02 7.85
CA LEU A 54 4.60 -1.32 8.35
C LEU A 54 5.73 -1.88 9.23
N ARG A 55 6.99 -1.75 8.79
CA ARG A 55 8.15 -2.18 9.56
C ARG A 55 8.24 -1.47 10.91
N LYS A 56 8.03 -0.16 10.93
CA LYS A 56 8.06 0.67 12.15
C LYS A 56 6.95 0.33 13.14
N ASN A 57 5.74 0.04 12.66
CA ASN A 57 4.58 -0.20 13.53
C ASN A 57 4.46 -1.65 14.02
N PHE A 58 4.92 -2.63 13.24
CA PHE A 58 4.70 -4.06 13.53
C PHE A 58 5.98 -4.88 13.76
N GLY A 59 7.18 -4.29 13.60
CA GLY A 59 8.43 -4.95 13.99
C GLY A 59 8.86 -6.11 13.09
N PHE A 60 8.82 -5.92 11.76
CA PHE A 60 9.22 -6.94 10.77
C PHE A 60 10.73 -7.03 10.51
N GLU A 61 11.58 -6.86 11.53
CA GLU A 61 13.03 -6.98 11.37
C GLU A 61 13.44 -8.41 10.96
N GLY A 62 14.45 -8.52 10.08
CA GLY A 62 14.95 -9.81 9.61
C GLY A 62 14.12 -10.52 8.52
N THR A 63 12.89 -10.06 8.22
CA THR A 63 12.10 -10.56 7.09
C THR A 63 11.84 -9.47 6.03
N PRO A 64 11.90 -9.80 4.73
CA PRO A 64 11.38 -8.90 3.71
C PRO A 64 9.85 -8.78 3.85
N ILE A 65 9.32 -7.58 3.61
CA ILE A 65 7.88 -7.34 3.46
C ILE A 65 7.58 -7.27 1.97
N ARG A 66 6.55 -7.97 1.50
CA ARG A 66 6.11 -7.91 0.11
C ARG A 66 4.83 -7.08 0.00
N LEU A 67 4.85 -6.05 -0.83
CA LEU A 67 3.67 -5.23 -1.15
C LEU A 67 3.26 -5.48 -2.59
N ILE A 68 2.02 -5.90 -2.79
CA ILE A 68 1.42 -6.11 -4.12
C ILE A 68 0.29 -5.10 -4.26
N VAL A 69 0.27 -4.34 -5.34
CA VAL A 69 -0.84 -3.43 -5.63
C VAL A 69 -1.78 -4.10 -6.63
N ARG A 70 -3.08 -4.12 -6.33
CA ARG A 70 -4.12 -4.63 -7.23
C ARG A 70 -5.20 -3.58 -7.47
N GLN A 71 -5.82 -3.66 -8.64
CA GLN A 71 -7.05 -2.92 -8.88
C GLN A 71 -8.16 -3.55 -8.05
N ASN A 72 -9.01 -2.71 -7.46
CA ASN A 72 -10.22 -3.22 -6.84
C ASN A 72 -11.23 -3.62 -7.92
N GLU A 73 -11.60 -4.91 -7.95
CA GLU A 73 -12.57 -5.47 -8.90
C GLU A 73 -14.01 -5.10 -8.56
N SER A 74 -14.30 -4.39 -7.45
CA SER A 74 -15.66 -3.94 -7.10
C SER A 74 -16.21 -2.81 -7.98
N ARG A 75 -15.90 -2.82 -9.29
CA ARG A 75 -16.68 -2.16 -10.33
C ARG A 75 -17.57 -3.22 -11.00
N GLU A 76 -18.54 -3.71 -10.25
CA GLU A 76 -19.83 -4.17 -10.77
C GLU A 76 -20.90 -3.20 -10.27
#